data_AF-A0A524M1Y9-F1
#
_entry.id   AF-A0A524M1Y9-F1
#
_cell.length_a   1.000
_cell.length_b   1.000
_cell.length_c   1.000
_cell.angle_alpha   90.00
_cell.angle_beta   90.00
_cell.angle_gamma   90.00
#
_symmetry.space_group_name_H-M   'P 1'
#
loop_
_entity.id
_entity.type
_entity.pdbx_description
1 polymer ?
#
loop_
_entity_poly.entity_id
_entity_poly.type
_entity_poly.pdbx_seq_one_letter_code
_entity_poly.pdbx_strand_id
1 'polypeptide(L)'
;MEEGKIKNTITKSFELQDYRIKGAELSGFWADLLSKEELTVEVNYRHENKKTFSPAETETLIREICGKCDSFEAQLPENIKCEVTFKDFEGKVYKTDQPDFGLQPGEIDEVKVAYRFYVAYYV
;
A
#
# COMPACT_ATOMS: atom_id res chain seq x y z
N MET A 1 27.85 21.01 -5.99
CA MET A 1 26.65 20.16 -6.05
C MET A 1 27.16 18.74 -6.09
N GLU A 2 27.04 17.96 -5.02
CA GLU A 2 27.28 16.52 -5.14
C GLU A 2 26.15 15.95 -6.00
N GLU A 3 26.50 15.42 -7.17
CA GLU A 3 25.63 14.58 -7.99
C GLU A 3 25.27 13.34 -7.16
N GLY A 4 24.23 13.46 -6.35
CA GLY A 4 23.68 12.35 -5.58
C GLY A 4 23.20 11.28 -6.57
N LYS A 5 23.99 10.22 -6.74
CA LYS A 5 23.62 9.04 -7.51
C LYS A 5 22.21 8.62 -7.12
N ILE A 6 21.29 8.67 -8.09
CA ILE A 6 19.95 8.11 -7.96
C ILE A 6 20.09 6.68 -7.43
N LYS A 7 19.49 6.42 -6.26
CA LYS A 7 19.58 5.10 -5.63
C LYS A 7 18.60 4.17 -6.34
N ASN A 8 19.14 3.28 -7.16
CA ASN A 8 18.37 2.23 -7.85
C ASN A 8 18.16 0.99 -6.97
N THR A 9 18.10 1.18 -5.66
CA THR A 9 17.97 0.09 -4.69
C THR A 9 17.00 0.52 -3.60
N ILE A 10 16.06 -0.34 -3.26
CA ILE A 10 15.16 -0.14 -2.12
C ILE A 10 15.97 -0.41 -0.84
N THR A 11 16.44 0.65 -0.17
CA THR A 11 17.22 0.54 1.08
C THR A 11 16.43 0.89 2.33
N LYS A 12 15.19 1.36 2.17
CA LYS A 12 14.29 1.71 3.27
C LYS A 12 13.34 0.53 3.49
N SER A 13 13.34 -0.01 4.70
CA SER A 13 12.33 -0.96 5.15
C SER A 13 11.17 -0.21 5.82
N PHE A 14 9.96 -0.69 5.61
CA PHE A 14 8.78 -0.28 6.36
C PHE A 14 8.42 -1.43 7.30
N GLU A 15 8.18 -1.09 8.55
CA GLU A 15 7.82 -2.04 9.59
C GLU A 15 6.31 -2.23 9.65
N LEU A 16 5.85 -3.31 10.28
CA LEU A 16 4.42 -3.60 10.46
C LEU A 16 3.62 -2.40 11.02
N GLN A 17 4.24 -1.56 11.86
CA GLN A 17 3.60 -0.38 12.43
C GLN A 17 3.27 0.69 11.38
N ASP A 18 4.07 0.80 10.32
CA ASP A 18 3.89 1.79 9.27
C ASP A 18 2.61 1.52 8.47
N TYR A 19 2.15 0.26 8.44
CA TYR A 19 0.93 -0.18 7.74
C TYR A 19 -0.34 -0.09 8.59
N ARG A 20 -0.25 0.28 9.87
CA ARG A 20 -1.42 0.38 10.76
C ARG A 20 -2.36 1.50 10.32
N ILE A 21 -3.67 1.20 10.38
CA ILE A 21 -4.77 2.13 10.10
C ILE A 21 -5.73 2.11 11.28
N LYS A 22 -6.18 3.28 11.72
CA LYS A 22 -7.06 3.40 12.89
C LYS A 22 -8.40 2.69 12.64
N GLY A 23 -8.86 1.90 13.62
CA GLY A 23 -10.11 1.13 13.51
C GLY A 23 -9.97 -0.20 12.76
N ALA A 24 -8.78 -0.50 12.23
CA ALA A 24 -8.44 -1.79 11.64
C ALA A 24 -7.25 -2.42 12.39
N GLU A 25 -7.36 -3.70 12.69
CA GLU A 25 -6.22 -4.50 13.13
C GLU A 25 -5.54 -5.16 11.93
N LEU A 26 -4.23 -5.40 12.06
CA LEU A 26 -3.48 -6.18 11.08
C LEU A 26 -3.64 -7.66 11.42
N SER A 27 -4.56 -8.33 10.72
CA SER A 27 -4.73 -9.78 10.82
C SER A 27 -3.64 -10.54 10.09
N GLY A 28 -2.78 -9.81 9.36
CA GLY A 28 -1.77 -10.40 8.53
C GLY A 28 -0.75 -9.42 7.95
N PHE A 29 0.53 -9.85 7.92
CA PHE A 29 1.64 -9.12 7.32
C PHE A 29 2.71 -10.05 6.73
N TRP A 30 3.06 -9.87 5.46
CA TRP A 30 4.09 -10.64 4.75
C TRP A 30 4.87 -9.70 3.85
N ALA A 31 6.20 -9.79 3.86
CA ALA A 31 7.06 -9.02 2.97
C ALA A 31 7.94 -9.97 2.16
N ASP A 32 7.99 -9.75 0.85
CA ASP A 32 8.78 -10.53 -0.10
C ASP A 32 9.65 -9.60 -0.96
N LEU A 33 10.97 -9.72 -0.80
CA LEU A 33 11.95 -8.97 -1.57
C LEU A 33 12.28 -9.77 -2.84
N LEU A 34 11.51 -9.52 -3.89
CA LEU A 34 11.66 -10.20 -5.18
C LEU A 34 13.01 -9.87 -5.85
N SER A 35 13.48 -8.64 -5.69
CA SER A 35 14.81 -8.22 -6.11
C SER A 35 15.28 -6.99 -5.33
N LYS A 36 16.52 -6.55 -5.55
CA LYS A 36 17.03 -5.28 -5.00
C LYS A 36 16.22 -4.05 -5.48
N GLU A 37 15.46 -4.21 -6.55
CA GLU A 37 14.67 -3.17 -7.24
C GLU A 37 13.16 -3.34 -7.01
N GLU A 38 12.72 -4.44 -6.39
CA GLU A 38 11.29 -4.73 -6.21
C GLU A 38 11.01 -5.44 -4.87
N LEU A 39 10.12 -4.84 -4.07
CA LEU A 39 9.64 -5.35 -2.79
C LEU A 39 8.11 -5.39 -2.82
N THR A 40 7.52 -6.50 -2.42
CA THR A 40 6.07 -6.63 -2.23
C THR A 40 5.77 -6.83 -0.75
N VAL A 41 4.77 -6.12 -0.23
CA VAL A 41 4.28 -6.26 1.14
C VAL A 41 2.78 -6.52 1.13
N GLU A 42 2.38 -7.71 1.55
CA GLU A 42 0.99 -8.10 1.71
C GLU A 42 0.51 -7.78 3.12
N VAL A 43 -0.67 -7.16 3.19
CA VAL A 43 -1.28 -6.73 4.44
C VAL A 43 -2.77 -7.09 4.43
N ASN A 44 -3.23 -7.67 5.53
CA ASN A 44 -4.64 -7.98 5.74
C ASN A 44 -5.17 -7.11 6.87
N TYR A 45 -6.30 -6.45 6.62
CA TYR A 45 -6.98 -5.57 7.56
C TYR A 45 -8.32 -6.18 7.99
N ARG A 46 -8.52 -6.34 9.30
CA ARG A 46 -9.82 -6.69 9.90
C ARG A 46 -10.32 -5.58 10.79
N HIS A 47 -11.64 -5.51 10.97
CA HIS A 47 -12.21 -4.51 11.86
C HIS A 47 -11.82 -4.84 13.31
N GLU A 48 -11.26 -3.87 14.04
CA GLU A 48 -10.68 -4.09 15.39
C GLU A 48 -11.73 -4.54 16.43
N ASN A 49 -12.95 -3.98 16.36
CA ASN A 49 -14.01 -4.20 17.36
C ASN A 49 -15.28 -4.90 16.83
N LYS A 50 -15.31 -5.31 15.56
CA LYS A 50 -16.50 -5.87 14.89
C LYS A 50 -16.08 -7.01 13.99
N LYS A 51 -17.06 -7.80 13.55
CA LYS A 51 -16.82 -8.90 12.62
C LYS A 51 -16.56 -8.40 11.19
N THR A 52 -17.19 -7.30 10.79
CA THR A 52 -17.17 -6.79 9.41
C THR A 52 -17.04 -5.28 9.40
N PHE A 53 -16.48 -4.74 8.30
CA PHE A 53 -16.58 -3.34 7.96
C PHE A 53 -17.92 -3.08 7.28
N SER A 54 -18.62 -2.02 7.68
CA SER A 54 -19.74 -1.47 6.90
C SER A 54 -19.23 -0.82 5.60
N PRO A 55 -20.06 -0.58 4.59
CA PRO A 55 -19.61 0.03 3.33
C PRO A 55 -18.89 1.37 3.51
N ALA A 56 -19.34 2.20 4.45
CA ALA A 56 -18.70 3.49 4.75
C ALA A 56 -17.33 3.31 5.44
N GLU A 57 -17.19 2.29 6.30
CA GLU A 57 -15.91 1.95 6.94
C GLU A 57 -14.94 1.35 5.90
N THR A 58 -15.43 0.49 5.00
CA THR A 58 -14.66 -0.03 3.87
C THR A 58 -14.13 1.10 2.98
N GLU A 59 -14.99 2.07 2.63
CA GLU A 59 -14.59 3.24 1.84
C GLU A 59 -13.51 4.07 2.54
N THR A 60 -13.67 4.29 3.86
CA THR A 60 -12.69 5.00 4.68
C THR A 60 -11.36 4.25 4.71
N LEU A 61 -11.39 2.93 4.91
CA LEU A 61 -10.21 2.07 4.94
C LEU A 61 -9.47 2.11 3.60
N ILE A 62 -10.19 2.05 2.47
CA ILE A 62 -9.59 2.16 1.13
C ILE A 62 -8.85 3.48 0.96
N ARG A 63 -9.46 4.61 1.39
CA ARG A 63 -8.82 5.93 1.33
C ARG A 63 -7.56 6.00 2.19
N GLU A 64 -7.60 5.45 3.40
CA GLU A 64 -6.42 5.40 4.28
C GLU A 64 -5.30 4.52 3.68
N ILE A 65 -5.64 3.40 3.05
CA ILE A 65 -4.67 2.53 2.34
C ILE A 65 -4.03 3.29 1.17
N CYS A 66 -4.80 4.02 0.36
CA CYS A 66 -4.27 4.87 -0.69
C CYS A 66 -3.35 5.95 -0.12
N GLY A 67 -3.77 6.64 0.96
CA GLY A 67 -2.95 7.65 1.62
C GLY A 67 -1.64 7.08 2.22
N LYS A 68 -1.64 5.81 2.66
CA LYS A 68 -0.42 5.11 3.05
C LYS A 68 0.50 4.88 1.85
N CYS A 69 -0.04 4.44 0.72
CA CYS A 69 0.70 4.29 -0.53
C CYS A 69 1.38 5.62 -0.92
N ASP A 70 0.64 6.73 -0.89
CA ASP A 70 1.17 8.07 -1.15
C ASP A 70 2.27 8.45 -0.15
N SER A 71 2.03 8.20 1.14
CA SER A 71 3.00 8.50 2.20
C SER A 71 4.28 7.68 2.09
N PHE A 72 4.19 6.43 1.65
CA PHE A 72 5.38 5.61 1.43
C PHE A 72 6.18 6.10 0.23
N GLU A 73 5.53 6.41 -0.90
CA GLU A 73 6.23 6.94 -2.07
C GLU A 73 6.91 8.28 -1.78
N ALA A 74 6.23 9.21 -1.10
CA ALA A 74 6.81 10.50 -0.72
C ALA A 74 8.04 10.39 0.20
N GLN A 75 8.21 9.24 0.85
CA GLN A 75 9.31 8.91 1.74
C GLN A 75 10.46 8.17 1.07
N LEU A 76 10.33 7.85 -0.23
CA LEU A 76 11.30 7.13 -1.04
C LEU A 76 11.97 8.08 -2.05
N PRO A 77 13.14 7.69 -2.59
CA PRO A 77 13.71 8.37 -3.75
C PRO A 77 12.72 8.50 -4.91
N GLU A 78 12.79 9.59 -5.68
CA GLU A 78 11.85 9.93 -6.76
C GLU A 78 11.67 8.82 -7.82
N ASN A 79 12.73 8.04 -8.06
CA ASN A 79 12.73 6.92 -8.99
C ASN A 79 12.15 5.63 -8.40
N ILE A 80 11.71 5.60 -7.15
CA ILE A 80 11.06 4.45 -6.53
C ILE A 80 9.58 4.77 -6.35
N LYS A 81 8.75 3.95 -6.98
CA LYS A 81 7.30 4.08 -6.98
C LYS A 81 6.65 3.11 -6.02
N CYS A 82 5.48 3.49 -5.51
CA CYS A 82 4.60 2.64 -4.72
C CYS A 82 3.26 2.49 -5.42
N GLU A 83 2.78 1.26 -5.53
CA GLU A 83 1.40 0.97 -5.92
C GLU A 83 0.79 -0.01 -4.94
N VAL A 84 -0.53 0.01 -4.79
CA VAL A 84 -1.25 -0.92 -3.91
C VAL A 84 -2.35 -1.64 -4.67
N THR A 85 -2.32 -2.97 -4.61
CA THR A 85 -3.30 -3.85 -5.24
C THR A 85 -4.32 -4.30 -4.23
N PHE A 86 -5.61 -4.04 -4.49
CA PHE A 86 -6.73 -4.47 -3.66
C PHE A 86 -7.23 -5.84 -4.12
N LYS A 87 -6.80 -6.91 -3.43
CA LYS A 87 -7.04 -8.30 -3.86
C LYS A 87 -8.52 -8.67 -3.84
N ASP A 88 -9.27 -8.18 -2.86
CA ASP A 88 -10.70 -8.47 -2.72
C ASP A 88 -11.59 -7.60 -3.64
N PHE A 89 -10.99 -6.69 -4.40
CA PHE A 89 -11.68 -5.79 -5.32
C PHE A 89 -11.20 -6.00 -6.75
N GLU A 90 -11.27 -7.25 -7.22
CA GLU A 90 -10.88 -7.67 -8.57
C GLU A 90 -9.40 -7.38 -8.91
N GLY A 91 -8.54 -7.27 -7.89
CA GLY A 91 -7.14 -6.93 -8.08
C GLY A 91 -6.92 -5.51 -8.60
N LYS A 92 -7.85 -4.59 -8.35
CA LYS A 92 -7.69 -3.18 -8.74
C LYS A 92 -6.45 -2.58 -8.10
N VAL A 93 -5.66 -1.88 -8.91
CA VAL A 93 -4.39 -1.28 -8.50
C VAL A 93 -4.57 0.23 -8.39
N TYR A 94 -4.23 0.77 -7.23
CA TYR A 94 -4.01 2.19 -7.03
C TYR A 94 -2.54 2.51 -7.24
N LYS A 95 -2.27 3.54 -8.05
CA LYS A 95 -0.96 4.16 -8.18
C LYS A 95 -1.02 5.55 -7.61
N THR A 96 0.07 5.98 -6.99
CA THR A 96 0.28 7.37 -6.61
C THR A 96 0.02 8.29 -7.81
N ASP A 97 -0.57 9.46 -7.54
CA ASP A 97 -1.01 10.43 -8.55
C ASP A 97 -2.16 9.98 -9.47
N GLN A 98 -2.84 8.86 -9.20
CA GLN A 98 -4.06 8.50 -9.92
C GLN A 98 -5.28 9.26 -9.34
N PRO A 99 -5.84 10.26 -10.06
CA PRO A 99 -7.08 10.89 -9.64
C PRO A 99 -8.24 9.90 -9.74
N ASP A 100 -9.24 10.08 -8.87
CA ASP A 100 -10.53 9.37 -8.91
C ASP A 100 -10.46 7.84 -8.76
N PHE A 101 -9.51 7.33 -7.96
CA PHE A 101 -9.53 5.91 -7.58
C PHE A 101 -10.71 5.60 -6.66
N GLY A 102 -11.69 4.87 -7.19
CA GLY A 102 -12.86 4.41 -6.48
C GLY A 102 -13.07 2.91 -6.65
N LEU A 103 -13.27 2.23 -5.52
CA LEU A 103 -13.77 0.85 -5.49
C LEU A 103 -15.26 0.91 -5.14
N GLN A 104 -16.03 -0.12 -5.49
CA GLN A 104 -17.42 -0.24 -5.02
C GLN A 104 -17.39 -0.84 -3.61
N PRO A 105 -17.62 -0.06 -2.54
CA PRO A 105 -17.48 -0.56 -1.19
C PRO A 105 -18.71 -1.39 -0.83
N GLY A 106 -18.47 -2.62 -0.38
CA GLY A 106 -19.47 -3.48 0.24
C GLY A 106 -19.14 -3.76 1.71
N GLU A 107 -20.01 -4.50 2.38
CA GLU A 107 -19.67 -5.12 3.65
C GLU A 107 -18.62 -6.22 3.40
N ILE A 108 -17.55 -6.21 4.20
CA ILE A 108 -16.46 -7.17 4.05
C ILE A 108 -15.83 -7.49 5.42
N ASP A 109 -15.51 -8.77 5.63
CA ASP A 109 -14.90 -9.24 6.88
C ASP A 109 -13.42 -8.82 6.99
N GLU A 110 -12.71 -8.81 5.87
CA GLU A 110 -11.28 -8.55 5.79
C GLU A 110 -10.93 -7.92 4.44
N VAL A 111 -10.06 -6.91 4.43
CA VAL A 111 -9.51 -6.29 3.21
C VAL A 111 -8.04 -6.69 3.08
N LYS A 112 -7.69 -7.33 1.96
CA LYS A 112 -6.35 -7.78 1.63
C LYS A 112 -5.75 -6.93 0.54
N VAL A 113 -4.56 -6.42 0.79
CA VAL A 113 -3.83 -5.60 -0.16
C VAL A 113 -2.38 -6.06 -0.31
N ALA A 114 -1.79 -5.74 -1.45
CA ALA A 114 -0.36 -5.88 -1.69
C ALA A 114 0.22 -4.53 -2.12
N TYR A 115 1.08 -3.96 -1.29
CA TYR A 115 1.91 -2.82 -1.65
C TYR A 115 3.10 -3.33 -2.46
N ARG A 116 3.37 -2.71 -3.60
CA ARG A 116 4.52 -3.00 -4.44
C ARG A 116 5.38 -1.75 -4.57
N PHE A 117 6.62 -1.88 -4.15
CA PHE A 117 7.66 -0.87 -4.27
C PHE A 117 8.58 -1.29 -5.40
N TYR A 118 8.82 -0.40 -6.36
CA TYR A 118 9.65 -0.74 -7.51
C TYR A 118 10.44 0.46 -8.04
N VAL A 119 11.63 0.19 -8.59
CA VAL A 119 12.42 1.21 -9.29
C VAL A 119 11.80 1.47 -10.67
N ALA A 120 11.41 2.71 -10.94
CA ALA A 120 10.95 3.18 -12.24
C ALA A 120 12.12 3.72 -13.07
N TYR A 121 12.34 3.14 -14.24
CA TYR A 121 13.31 3.63 -15.22
C TYR A 121 12.61 4.56 -16.20
N TYR A 122 13.05 5.82 -16.25
CA TYR A 122 12.69 6.75 -17.32
C TYR A 122 13.74 6.59 -18.43
N VAL A 123 13.32 6.12 -19.60
CA VAL A 123 14.16 5.99 -20.81
C VAL A 123 14.07 7.26 -21.63
#